data_AF-A0A8H3QTQ5-F1
#
_entry.id   AF-A0A8H3QTQ5-F1
#
_cell.length_a   1.000
_cell.length_b   1.000
_cell.length_c   1.000
_cell.angle_alpha   90.00
_cell.angle_beta   90.00
_cell.angle_gamma   90.00
#
_symmetry.space_group_name_H-M   'P 1'
#
loop_
_entity.id
_entity.type
_entity.pdbx_description
1 polymer ?
#
loop_
_entity_poly.entity_id
_entity_poly.type
_entity_poly.pdbx_seq_one_letter_code
_entity_poly.pdbx_strand_id
1 'polypeptide(L)'
;MNIRLEEFLSKDADRSISHKYILFGVLAHSGSFYEGHYFSLLKPEKDGSWFRFDDTCITSVIDDEVFANAYILVYIRESDINEMLSPVALEEIPYHLRCLEEERTLAYQKEKEMLTVKIMTSETFKNYQGFGLANFNEVHVYKILKSETFGVFKENISKVLNIPPKQARFWIFINRPNGTIRPDCIWKYRTNQLMLWLSEENDHLIVFLKYFDPDKQAFEGLGHLYVQKFNKVGDYTQVFCEKKELPPRTPLEIYEEIKPYRIIKMNPEYTFQESDMQDGDIFVSKRIQKHKVARRCWNIPDFHESLIIVSFKPKFKNQEPSLKFDLVLGEKWTYDMIAEAVATRLSVNTFKLRFTTAFSTTGIPKSIIKRSINQTLSDMLKIAYLKPSIYVLYYEILDINIVELETQRSLEVSWLGNTVKEKQVICIHLQKNAIINELLKEILKKVSLSSPNSRIRLFEVRHNKIHKDYTGTESIGSIQEFATLYAEEIPLDEIAINQYDRIFKVCYFTTLCLYGIPFKLVIKNGEKFVDTKVRLQQRLDMNEKGFSKVKFAIIHGTTSYIKPKYFDDENIILSEKKLSNDDYLGLDYTNELVEFEMQNLLI
;
A
#
# COMPACT_ATOMS: atom_id res chain seq x y z
N MET A 1 -46.50 -22.70 4.00
CA MET A 1 -45.05 -22.42 3.92
C MET A 1 -44.23 -23.22 4.94
N ASN A 2 -44.56 -24.49 5.19
CA ASN A 2 -43.86 -25.33 6.18
C ASN A 2 -43.21 -26.50 5.48
N ILE A 3 -42.02 -26.91 5.92
CA ILE A 3 -41.30 -28.07 5.38
C ILE A 3 -41.14 -29.13 6.47
N ARG A 4 -41.28 -30.40 6.07
CA ARG A 4 -41.05 -31.55 6.95
C ARG A 4 -39.80 -32.26 6.44
N LEU A 5 -38.77 -32.35 7.29
CA LEU A 5 -37.47 -32.91 6.90
C LEU A 5 -37.18 -34.27 7.56
N GLU A 6 -38.14 -34.79 8.31
CA GLU A 6 -38.07 -36.06 9.05
C GLU A 6 -37.66 -37.28 8.20
N GLU A 7 -38.06 -37.30 6.93
CA GLU A 7 -37.76 -38.39 6.00
C GLU A 7 -36.29 -38.41 5.52
N PHE A 8 -35.60 -37.27 5.61
CA PHE A 8 -34.20 -37.12 5.15
C PHE A 8 -33.17 -37.35 6.26
N LEU A 9 -33.62 -37.62 7.48
CA LEU A 9 -32.74 -37.90 8.61
C LEU A 9 -32.07 -39.27 8.47
N SER A 10 -30.84 -39.38 8.98
CA SER A 10 -30.15 -40.67 9.08
C SER A 10 -30.94 -41.66 9.95
N LYS A 11 -30.65 -42.95 9.81
CA LYS A 11 -31.34 -44.00 10.58
C LYS A 11 -31.12 -43.87 12.09
N ASP A 12 -29.98 -43.31 12.49
CA ASP A 12 -29.57 -43.15 13.88
C ASP A 12 -29.93 -41.75 14.43
N ALA A 13 -30.61 -40.91 13.66
CA ALA A 13 -31.03 -39.59 14.11
C ALA A 13 -32.10 -39.68 15.22
N ASP A 14 -32.05 -38.73 16.16
CA ASP A 14 -33.06 -38.61 17.20
C ASP A 14 -34.40 -38.16 16.59
N ARG A 15 -35.42 -39.02 16.64
CA ARG A 15 -36.78 -38.77 16.14
C ARG A 15 -37.78 -38.49 17.26
N SER A 16 -37.30 -38.29 18.49
CA SER A 16 -38.15 -37.91 19.62
C SER A 16 -38.69 -36.47 19.50
N ILE A 17 -38.01 -35.64 18.71
CA ILE A 17 -38.35 -34.24 18.44
C ILE A 17 -38.87 -34.11 17.00
N SER A 18 -39.91 -33.30 16.79
CA SER A 18 -40.47 -33.07 15.45
C SER A 18 -39.53 -32.25 14.56
N HIS A 19 -39.20 -32.76 13.37
CA HIS A 19 -38.42 -32.05 12.35
C HIS A 19 -39.31 -31.30 11.35
N LYS A 20 -40.31 -30.59 11.88
CA LYS A 20 -41.15 -29.66 11.12
C LYS A 20 -40.59 -28.24 11.27
N TYR A 21 -40.49 -27.54 10.16
CA TYR A 21 -39.89 -26.22 10.07
C TYR A 21 -40.86 -25.23 9.42
N ILE A 22 -40.87 -24.01 9.96
CA ILE A 22 -41.71 -22.89 9.52
C ILE A 22 -40.82 -21.88 8.80
N LEU A 23 -41.26 -21.43 7.62
CA LEU A 23 -40.55 -20.39 6.88
C LEU A 23 -40.59 -19.07 7.67
N PHE A 24 -39.40 -18.52 7.94
CA PHE A 24 -39.21 -17.27 8.69
C PHE A 24 -38.78 -16.12 7.78
N GLY A 25 -37.92 -16.39 6.80
CA GLY A 25 -37.34 -15.36 5.95
C GLY A 25 -37.04 -15.83 4.54
N VAL A 26 -37.17 -14.90 3.60
CA VAL A 26 -36.85 -15.07 2.18
C VAL A 26 -35.94 -13.91 1.78
N LEU A 27 -34.73 -14.22 1.33
CA LEU A 27 -33.86 -13.22 0.72
C LEU A 27 -34.00 -13.35 -0.79
N ALA A 28 -34.32 -12.23 -1.42
CA ALA A 28 -34.63 -12.15 -2.82
C ALA A 28 -33.67 -11.20 -3.52
N HIS A 29 -33.45 -11.48 -4.80
CA HIS A 29 -32.64 -10.67 -5.68
C HIS A 29 -33.45 -10.34 -6.92
N SER A 30 -33.52 -9.06 -7.29
CA SER A 30 -34.14 -8.61 -8.52
C SER A 30 -33.08 -8.01 -9.45
N GLY A 31 -32.83 -8.67 -10.57
CA GLY A 31 -31.84 -8.23 -11.55
C GLY A 31 -31.08 -9.38 -12.19
N SER A 32 -29.94 -9.07 -12.80
CA SER A 32 -29.02 -10.02 -13.42
C SER A 32 -27.86 -10.39 -12.48
N PHE A 33 -27.03 -11.35 -12.89
CA PHE A 33 -25.83 -11.71 -12.13
C PHE A 33 -24.83 -10.53 -11.93
N TYR A 34 -24.79 -9.58 -12.87
CA TYR A 34 -23.84 -8.46 -12.84
C TYR A 34 -24.37 -7.21 -12.15
N GLU A 35 -25.70 -7.07 -12.07
CA GLU A 35 -26.37 -5.88 -11.56
C GLU A 35 -27.78 -6.26 -11.09
N GLY A 36 -28.13 -5.87 -9.87
CA GLY A 36 -29.44 -6.09 -9.29
C GLY A 36 -29.57 -5.56 -7.87
N HIS A 37 -30.75 -5.73 -7.30
CA HIS A 37 -31.15 -5.19 -6.00
C HIS A 37 -31.52 -6.32 -5.04
N TYR A 38 -31.06 -6.21 -3.80
CA TYR A 38 -31.31 -7.19 -2.75
C TYR A 38 -32.35 -6.65 -1.78
N PHE A 39 -33.31 -7.49 -1.43
CA PHE A 39 -34.28 -7.20 -0.39
C PHE A 39 -34.64 -8.47 0.36
N SER A 40 -35.22 -8.31 1.54
CA SER A 40 -35.67 -9.45 2.34
C SER A 40 -37.15 -9.35 2.67
N LEU A 41 -37.82 -10.49 2.66
CA LEU A 41 -39.17 -10.67 3.16
C LEU A 41 -39.04 -11.46 4.44
N LEU A 42 -39.44 -10.91 5.58
CA LEU A 42 -39.32 -11.55 6.88
C LEU A 42 -40.69 -11.61 7.55
N LYS A 43 -40.87 -12.65 8.37
CA LYS A 43 -42.03 -12.84 9.24
C LYS A 43 -41.57 -12.79 10.70
N PRO A 44 -41.54 -11.59 11.33
CA PRO A 44 -40.94 -11.41 12.65
C PRO A 44 -41.67 -12.16 13.78
N GLU A 45 -42.95 -12.46 13.60
CA GLU A 45 -43.79 -13.17 14.56
C GLU A 45 -44.31 -14.48 13.97
N LYS A 46 -44.40 -15.54 14.78
CA LYS A 46 -44.86 -16.87 14.35
C LYS A 46 -46.17 -16.84 13.54
N ASP A 47 -47.16 -16.12 14.05
CA ASP A 47 -48.50 -16.00 13.48
C ASP A 47 -48.80 -14.60 12.90
N GLY A 48 -47.76 -13.76 12.72
CA GLY A 48 -47.89 -12.38 12.25
C GLY A 48 -47.93 -12.22 10.72
N SER A 49 -47.76 -10.99 10.25
CA SER A 49 -47.72 -10.64 8.82
C SER A 49 -46.29 -10.66 8.25
N TRP A 50 -46.18 -10.81 6.93
CA TRP A 50 -44.93 -10.65 6.21
C TRP A 50 -44.61 -9.17 5.96
N PHE A 51 -43.33 -8.83 6.06
CA PHE A 51 -42.81 -7.51 5.75
C PHE A 51 -41.67 -7.60 4.75
N ARG A 52 -41.70 -6.75 3.72
CA ARG A 52 -40.59 -6.50 2.83
C ARG A 52 -39.72 -5.40 3.42
N PHE A 53 -38.48 -5.76 3.73
CA PHE A 53 -37.39 -4.88 4.14
C PHE A 53 -36.55 -4.57 2.90
N ASP A 54 -36.76 -3.37 2.36
CA ASP A 54 -36.11 -2.82 1.17
C ASP A 54 -35.30 -1.58 1.58
N ASP A 55 -34.06 -1.82 2.02
CA ASP A 55 -33.16 -0.84 2.61
C ASP A 55 -33.80 0.02 3.71
N THR A 56 -34.21 1.24 3.36
CA THR A 56 -34.80 2.22 4.30
C THR A 56 -36.33 2.16 4.35
N CYS A 57 -36.94 1.36 3.48
CA CYS A 57 -38.39 1.24 3.33
C CYS A 57 -38.85 -0.13 3.80
N ILE A 58 -39.77 -0.15 4.75
CA ILE A 58 -40.42 -1.38 5.24
C ILE A 58 -41.89 -1.34 4.86
N THR A 59 -42.38 -2.38 4.19
CA THR A 59 -43.76 -2.47 3.71
C THR A 59 -44.37 -3.82 4.05
N SER A 60 -45.67 -3.87 4.37
CA SER A 60 -46.40 -5.13 4.59
C SER A 60 -46.64 -5.84 3.26
N VAL A 61 -46.58 -7.16 3.25
CA VAL A 61 -46.75 -8.00 2.04
C VAL A 61 -47.71 -9.16 2.34
N ILE A 62 -48.46 -9.58 1.32
CA ILE A 62 -49.36 -10.74 1.40
C ILE A 62 -48.62 -12.05 1.10
N ASP A 63 -49.09 -13.16 1.66
CA ASP A 63 -48.44 -14.47 1.60
C ASP A 63 -48.05 -14.93 0.17
N ASP A 64 -48.86 -14.64 -0.83
CA ASP A 64 -48.64 -15.07 -2.22
C ASP A 64 -47.45 -14.38 -2.90
N GLU A 65 -47.02 -13.21 -2.41
CA GLU A 65 -45.92 -12.42 -2.97
C GLU A 65 -44.54 -12.80 -2.37
N VAL A 66 -44.52 -13.71 -1.39
CA VAL A 66 -43.31 -14.05 -0.61
C VAL A 66 -42.28 -14.85 -1.40
N PHE A 67 -42.66 -15.49 -2.52
CA PHE A 67 -41.82 -16.47 -3.24
C PHE A 67 -41.13 -15.95 -4.51
N ALA A 68 -41.20 -14.66 -4.82
CA ALA A 68 -40.61 -14.13 -6.04
C ALA A 68 -39.07 -14.06 -5.96
N ASN A 69 -38.37 -14.79 -6.86
CA ASN A 69 -36.92 -14.71 -7.09
C ASN A 69 -36.05 -14.86 -5.82
N ALA A 70 -36.46 -15.76 -4.93
CA ALA A 70 -35.71 -16.12 -3.73
C ALA A 70 -34.41 -16.86 -4.08
N TYR A 71 -33.31 -16.49 -3.42
CA TYR A 71 -32.03 -17.21 -3.52
C TYR A 71 -31.59 -17.82 -2.18
N ILE A 72 -32.11 -17.32 -1.05
CA ILE A 72 -31.94 -17.94 0.28
C ILE A 72 -33.31 -17.99 0.98
N LEU A 73 -33.57 -19.13 1.63
CA LEU A 73 -34.72 -19.33 2.49
C LEU A 73 -34.24 -19.65 3.91
N VAL A 74 -34.87 -19.04 4.90
CA VAL A 74 -34.58 -19.23 6.32
C VAL A 74 -35.78 -19.89 6.98
N TYR A 75 -35.54 -21.03 7.60
CA TYR A 75 -36.55 -21.81 8.29
C TYR A 75 -36.18 -21.97 9.76
N ILE A 76 -37.16 -21.87 10.66
CA ILE A 76 -37.01 -22.13 12.09
C ILE A 76 -37.79 -23.39 12.44
N ARG A 77 -37.22 -24.25 13.29
CA ARG A 77 -37.91 -25.46 13.75
C ARG A 77 -39.16 -25.05 14.55
N GLU A 78 -40.28 -25.71 14.31
CA GLU A 78 -41.56 -25.36 14.93
C GLU A 78 -41.53 -25.46 16.46
N SER A 79 -40.74 -26.39 17.03
CA SER A 79 -40.56 -26.53 18.47
C SER A 79 -39.81 -25.36 19.11
N ASP A 80 -38.89 -24.73 18.36
CA ASP A 80 -37.90 -23.79 18.90
C ASP A 80 -38.29 -22.32 18.61
N ILE A 81 -39.33 -22.11 17.79
CA ILE A 81 -39.71 -20.78 17.29
C ILE A 81 -40.07 -19.77 18.38
N ASN A 82 -40.68 -20.22 19.48
CA ASN A 82 -41.07 -19.33 20.57
C ASN A 82 -39.86 -18.82 21.36
N GLU A 83 -38.80 -19.63 21.46
CA GLU A 83 -37.54 -19.23 22.08
C GLU A 83 -36.75 -18.32 21.15
N MET A 84 -36.62 -18.70 19.87
CA MET A 84 -35.85 -17.94 18.89
C MET A 84 -36.43 -16.56 18.59
N LEU A 85 -37.75 -16.40 18.67
CA LEU A 85 -38.45 -15.13 18.41
C LEU A 85 -38.96 -14.46 19.70
N SER A 86 -38.38 -14.78 20.85
CA SER A 86 -38.76 -14.13 22.10
C SER A 86 -38.50 -12.61 22.02
N PRO A 87 -39.42 -11.76 22.50
CA PRO A 87 -39.23 -10.32 22.46
C PRO A 87 -38.01 -9.92 23.31
N VAL A 88 -37.15 -9.06 22.75
CA VAL A 88 -35.99 -8.52 23.46
C VAL A 88 -36.41 -7.23 24.16
N ALA A 89 -36.38 -7.24 25.49
CA ALA A 89 -36.70 -6.06 26.29
C ALA A 89 -35.53 -5.07 26.32
N LEU A 90 -35.84 -3.79 26.52
CA LEU A 90 -34.83 -2.72 26.54
C LEU A 90 -33.80 -2.95 27.66
N GLU A 91 -34.22 -3.54 28.77
CA GLU A 91 -33.42 -3.88 29.94
C GLU A 91 -32.40 -5.00 29.68
N GLU A 92 -32.66 -5.87 28.70
CA GLU A 92 -31.76 -6.96 28.31
C GLU A 92 -30.57 -6.45 27.49
N ILE A 93 -30.69 -5.26 26.88
CA ILE A 93 -29.61 -4.61 26.16
C ILE A 93 -28.63 -3.98 27.16
N PRO A 94 -27.35 -4.41 27.20
CA PRO A 94 -26.36 -3.86 28.12
C PRO A 94 -26.29 -2.33 28.10
N TYR A 95 -26.24 -1.71 29.27
CA TYR A 95 -26.26 -0.24 29.44
C TYR A 95 -25.27 0.49 28.53
N HIS A 96 -24.03 -0.01 28.42
CA HIS A 96 -22.98 0.62 27.61
C HIS A 96 -23.32 0.67 26.11
N LEU A 97 -24.12 -0.26 25.59
CA LEU A 97 -24.57 -0.24 24.19
C LEU A 97 -25.69 0.79 23.97
N ARG A 98 -26.59 0.95 24.95
CA ARG A 98 -27.66 1.95 24.88
C ARG A 98 -27.10 3.38 24.88
N CYS A 99 -26.13 3.66 25.75
CA CYS A 99 -25.43 4.95 25.77
C CYS A 99 -24.75 5.25 24.43
N LEU A 100 -24.14 4.25 23.79
CA LEU A 100 -23.46 4.45 22.51
C LEU A 100 -24.42 4.85 21.38
N GLU A 101 -25.65 4.33 21.39
CA GLU A 101 -26.68 4.68 20.39
C GLU A 101 -27.25 6.09 20.62
N GLU A 102 -27.47 6.46 21.89
CA GLU A 102 -27.85 7.83 22.26
C GLU A 102 -26.77 8.83 21.85
N GLU A 103 -25.50 8.53 22.13
CA GLU A 103 -24.34 9.34 21.71
C GLU A 103 -24.28 9.49 20.18
N ARG A 104 -24.49 8.41 19.43
CA ARG A 104 -24.55 8.44 17.96
C ARG A 104 -25.68 9.33 17.45
N THR A 105 -26.86 9.20 18.03
CA THR A 105 -28.04 9.99 17.65
C THR A 105 -27.82 11.48 17.90
N LEU A 106 -27.28 11.82 19.07
CA LEU A 106 -26.93 13.21 19.42
C LEU A 106 -25.82 13.77 18.52
N ALA A 107 -24.79 12.97 18.22
CA ALA A 107 -23.72 13.37 17.30
C ALA A 107 -24.26 13.65 15.89
N TYR A 108 -25.17 12.81 15.39
CA TYR A 108 -25.82 12.99 14.09
C TYR A 108 -26.66 14.28 14.06
N GLN A 109 -27.44 14.55 15.11
CA GLN A 109 -28.21 15.79 15.24
C GLN A 109 -27.29 17.01 15.25
N LYS A 110 -26.22 16.97 16.06
CA LYS A 110 -25.23 18.05 16.15
C LYS A 110 -24.54 18.30 14.81
N GLU A 111 -24.18 17.27 14.07
CA GLU A 111 -23.58 17.40 12.75
C GLU A 111 -24.54 18.04 11.73
N LYS A 112 -25.84 17.72 11.82
CA LYS A 112 -26.88 18.32 10.97
C LYS A 112 -27.04 19.83 11.20
N GLU A 113 -26.69 20.34 12.38
CA GLU A 113 -26.73 21.77 12.71
C GLU A 113 -25.44 22.53 12.34
N MET A 114 -24.36 21.82 12.00
CA MET A 114 -23.08 22.40 11.61
C MET A 114 -23.06 22.73 10.11
N LEU A 115 -22.39 23.82 9.77
CA LEU A 115 -21.99 24.20 8.42
C LEU A 115 -20.46 24.11 8.31
N THR A 116 -19.98 23.45 7.27
CA THR A 116 -18.56 23.36 6.96
C THR A 116 -18.16 24.48 6.01
N VAL A 117 -17.26 25.36 6.45
CA VAL A 117 -16.71 26.47 5.67
C VAL A 117 -15.23 26.22 5.42
N LYS A 118 -14.81 26.33 4.17
CA LYS A 118 -13.43 26.18 3.73
C LYS A 118 -12.83 27.56 3.47
N ILE A 119 -11.70 27.88 4.10
CA ILE A 119 -11.07 29.20 3.99
C ILE A 119 -9.69 29.08 3.35
N MET A 120 -9.49 29.83 2.26
CA MET A 120 -8.21 30.04 1.61
C MET A 120 -7.61 31.38 2.07
N THR A 121 -6.30 31.41 2.32
CA THR A 121 -5.56 32.64 2.67
C THR A 121 -4.59 33.03 1.56
N SER A 122 -4.07 34.26 1.61
CA SER A 122 -3.03 34.73 0.70
C SER A 122 -1.75 33.87 0.75
N GLU A 123 -1.44 33.29 1.90
CA GLU A 123 -0.28 32.40 2.07
C GLU A 123 -0.48 31.08 1.34
N THR A 124 -1.69 30.52 1.40
CA THR A 124 -2.05 29.31 0.63
C THR A 124 -1.88 29.55 -0.88
N PHE A 125 -2.27 30.74 -1.36
CA PHE A 125 -2.12 31.10 -2.77
C PHE A 125 -0.66 31.36 -3.19
N LYS A 126 0.14 31.99 -2.31
CA LYS A 126 1.53 32.39 -2.62
C LYS A 126 2.40 31.24 -3.12
N ASN A 127 2.25 30.05 -2.53
CA ASN A 127 3.09 28.89 -2.85
C ASN A 127 2.38 27.88 -3.78
N TYR A 128 1.16 28.18 -4.23
CA TYR A 128 0.36 27.23 -4.99
C TYR A 128 0.86 27.06 -6.43
N GLN A 129 1.22 25.83 -6.78
CA GLN A 129 1.79 25.48 -8.10
C GLN A 129 0.72 25.06 -9.12
N GLY A 130 -0.48 24.68 -8.67
CA GLY A 130 -1.50 24.09 -9.54
C GLY A 130 -2.38 25.10 -10.30
N PHE A 131 -3.35 24.53 -11.01
CA PHE A 131 -4.41 25.26 -11.66
C PHE A 131 -5.37 25.88 -10.63
N GLY A 132 -5.80 27.13 -10.86
CA GLY A 132 -6.68 27.88 -9.98
C GLY A 132 -5.93 28.55 -8.85
N LEU A 133 -6.60 28.74 -7.71
CA LEU A 133 -6.06 29.53 -6.61
C LEU A 133 -5.56 28.67 -5.43
N ALA A 134 -6.05 27.45 -5.28
CA ALA A 134 -5.61 26.53 -4.25
C ALA A 134 -6.12 25.11 -4.53
N ASN A 135 -5.55 24.13 -3.83
CA ASN A 135 -6.19 22.84 -3.66
C ASN A 135 -7.30 22.93 -2.60
N PHE A 136 -8.55 23.02 -3.02
CA PHE A 136 -9.71 23.16 -2.11
C PHE A 136 -10.00 21.91 -1.25
N ASN A 137 -9.27 20.81 -1.44
CA ASN A 137 -9.32 19.67 -0.53
C ASN A 137 -8.44 19.87 0.72
N GLU A 138 -7.48 20.79 0.65
CA GLU A 138 -6.46 20.98 1.69
C GLU A 138 -6.54 22.34 2.40
N VAL A 139 -7.47 23.19 1.98
CA VAL A 139 -7.75 24.46 2.66
C VAL A 139 -8.32 24.21 4.05
N HIS A 140 -8.02 25.11 4.98
CA HIS A 140 -8.47 25.01 6.37
C HIS A 140 -9.99 24.94 6.45
N VAL A 141 -10.47 23.96 7.21
CA VAL A 141 -11.89 23.65 7.37
C VAL A 141 -12.36 24.14 8.73
N TYR A 142 -13.38 24.97 8.73
CA TYR A 142 -14.05 25.48 9.93
C TYR A 142 -15.46 24.90 9.99
N LYS A 143 -15.84 24.34 11.13
CA LYS A 143 -17.23 23.97 11.42
C LYS A 143 -17.86 25.10 12.23
N ILE A 144 -18.94 25.66 11.72
CA ILE A 144 -19.69 26.76 12.37
C ILE A 144 -21.16 26.36 12.52
N LEU A 145 -21.86 26.96 13.48
CA LEU A 145 -23.31 26.73 13.59
C LEU A 145 -24.03 27.35 12.39
N LYS A 146 -25.02 26.65 11.84
CA LYS A 146 -25.88 27.22 10.77
C LYS A 146 -26.62 28.48 11.20
N SER A 147 -26.87 28.64 12.50
CA SER A 147 -27.48 29.82 13.12
C SER A 147 -26.51 30.96 13.41
N GLU A 148 -25.19 30.74 13.28
CA GLU A 148 -24.17 31.77 13.55
C GLU A 148 -24.25 32.90 12.52
N THR A 149 -24.15 34.14 13.00
CA THR A 149 -24.17 35.32 12.12
C THR A 149 -22.82 35.53 11.45
N PHE A 150 -22.82 36.09 10.24
CA PHE A 150 -21.57 36.41 9.53
C PHE A 150 -20.65 37.35 10.32
N GLY A 151 -21.20 38.28 11.11
CA GLY A 151 -20.40 39.18 11.96
C GLY A 151 -19.60 38.43 13.01
N VAL A 152 -20.23 37.49 13.71
CA VAL A 152 -19.57 36.65 14.72
C VAL A 152 -18.52 35.75 14.07
N PHE A 153 -18.88 35.08 12.96
CA PHE A 153 -17.93 34.28 12.18
C PHE A 153 -16.71 35.10 11.77
N LYS A 154 -16.94 36.31 11.24
CA LYS A 154 -15.89 37.21 10.79
C LYS A 154 -14.95 37.59 11.93
N GLU A 155 -15.47 37.94 13.10
CA GLU A 155 -14.65 38.23 14.27
C GLU A 155 -13.83 37.02 14.73
N ASN A 156 -14.45 35.84 14.75
CA ASN A 156 -13.79 34.60 15.16
C ASN A 156 -12.63 34.25 14.22
N ILE A 157 -12.86 34.24 12.90
CA ILE A 157 -11.82 33.97 11.91
C ILE A 157 -10.74 35.04 11.93
N SER A 158 -11.11 36.31 12.07
CA SER A 158 -10.15 37.41 12.18
C SER A 158 -9.20 37.25 13.36
N LYS A 159 -9.69 36.77 14.52
CA LYS A 159 -8.83 36.46 15.67
C LYS A 159 -7.88 35.31 15.37
N VAL A 160 -8.37 34.24 14.74
CA VAL A 160 -7.56 33.06 14.38
C VAL A 160 -6.45 33.41 13.38
N LEU A 161 -6.78 34.22 12.36
CA LEU A 161 -5.82 34.63 11.33
C LEU A 161 -4.96 35.84 11.75
N ASN A 162 -5.20 36.41 12.93
CA ASN A 162 -4.55 37.63 13.41
C ASN A 162 -4.70 38.82 12.42
N ILE A 163 -5.89 38.97 11.82
CA ILE A 163 -6.21 40.05 10.88
C ILE A 163 -7.41 40.85 11.44
N PRO A 164 -7.30 42.19 11.61
CA PRO A 164 -8.42 42.99 12.09
C PRO A 164 -9.69 42.80 11.24
N PRO A 165 -10.88 42.63 11.84
CA PRO A 165 -12.13 42.42 11.08
C PRO A 165 -12.42 43.50 10.04
N LYS A 166 -12.01 44.75 10.29
CA LYS A 166 -12.18 45.87 9.35
C LYS A 166 -11.28 45.75 8.10
N GLN A 167 -10.18 45.01 8.19
CA GLN A 167 -9.22 44.79 7.11
C GLN A 167 -9.46 43.46 6.36
N ALA A 168 -10.35 42.60 6.88
CA ALA A 168 -10.71 41.34 6.24
C ALA A 168 -11.94 41.49 5.32
N ARG A 169 -11.81 41.00 4.08
CA ARG A 169 -12.90 40.88 3.10
C ARG A 169 -13.03 39.43 2.66
N PHE A 170 -14.25 38.89 2.70
CA PHE A 170 -14.54 37.51 2.36
C PHE A 170 -15.20 37.44 0.99
N TRP A 171 -14.62 36.65 0.10
CA TRP A 171 -15.17 36.36 -1.22
C TRP A 171 -15.74 34.95 -1.24
N ILE A 172 -16.93 34.81 -1.81
CA ILE A 172 -17.58 33.53 -2.02
C ILE A 172 -17.05 32.95 -3.34
N PHE A 173 -16.66 31.69 -3.29
CA PHE A 173 -16.18 30.95 -4.44
C PHE A 173 -17.35 30.17 -5.05
N ILE A 174 -17.46 30.20 -6.38
CA ILE A 174 -18.49 29.45 -7.11
C ILE A 174 -17.83 28.50 -8.11
N ASN A 175 -18.54 27.42 -8.45
CA ASN A 175 -18.21 26.58 -9.58
C ASN A 175 -18.72 27.26 -10.86
N ARG A 176 -17.81 27.65 -11.75
CA ARG A 176 -18.16 28.18 -13.07
C ARG A 176 -18.49 27.03 -14.04
N PRO A 177 -19.29 27.29 -15.10
CA PRO A 177 -19.64 26.27 -16.11
C PRO A 177 -18.44 25.60 -16.78
N ASN A 178 -17.28 26.26 -16.81
CA ASN A 178 -16.04 25.73 -17.36
C ASN A 178 -15.29 24.75 -16.43
N GLY A 179 -15.86 24.39 -15.28
CA GLY A 179 -15.28 23.47 -14.30
C GLY A 179 -14.26 24.10 -13.35
N THR A 180 -14.15 25.43 -13.34
CA THR A 180 -13.21 26.14 -12.45
C THR A 180 -13.92 26.69 -11.21
N ILE A 181 -13.18 26.81 -10.11
CA ILE A 181 -13.68 27.40 -8.86
C ILE A 181 -13.00 28.75 -8.67
N ARG A 182 -13.77 29.85 -8.71
CA ARG A 182 -13.26 31.23 -8.65
C ARG A 182 -14.08 32.10 -7.69
N PRO A 183 -13.48 33.14 -7.10
CA PRO A 183 -14.21 34.22 -6.43
C PRO A 183 -15.22 34.84 -7.39
N ASP A 184 -16.42 35.12 -6.90
CA ASP A 184 -17.48 35.74 -7.71
C ASP A 184 -18.01 36.99 -7.03
N CYS A 185 -18.50 36.85 -5.80
CA CYS A 185 -19.07 37.96 -5.05
C CYS A 185 -18.54 38.04 -3.63
N ILE A 186 -18.59 39.26 -3.08
CA ILE A 186 -18.25 39.51 -1.67
C ILE A 186 -19.37 38.97 -0.79
N TRP A 187 -19.01 38.25 0.28
CA TRP A 187 -19.99 37.84 1.29
C TRP A 187 -20.46 39.09 2.06
N LYS A 188 -21.63 39.61 1.68
CA LYS A 188 -22.34 40.68 2.38
C LYS A 188 -23.34 40.07 3.37
N TYR A 189 -23.62 40.78 4.47
CA TYR A 189 -24.45 40.34 5.59
C TYR A 189 -25.70 39.56 5.15
N ARG A 190 -25.89 38.34 5.68
CA ARG A 190 -27.18 37.65 5.62
C ARG A 190 -28.19 38.43 6.48
N THR A 191 -29.07 39.20 5.87
CA THR A 191 -30.43 39.32 6.38
C THR A 191 -31.23 38.16 5.80
N ASN A 192 -32.04 37.47 6.62
CA ASN A 192 -32.81 36.27 6.27
C ASN A 192 -33.94 36.50 5.24
N GLN A 193 -33.73 37.33 4.23
CA GLN A 193 -34.61 37.49 3.08
C GLN A 193 -33.77 37.56 1.81
N LEU A 194 -34.18 36.77 0.82
CA LEU A 194 -33.76 36.91 -0.57
C LEU A 194 -34.07 38.35 -1.00
N MET A 195 -33.03 39.18 -1.03
CA MET A 195 -33.05 40.46 -1.70
C MET A 195 -32.02 40.35 -2.83
N LEU A 196 -32.54 40.18 -4.03
CA LEU A 196 -31.84 40.47 -5.28
C LEU A 196 -31.27 41.90 -5.15
N TRP A 197 -29.98 42.01 -4.88
CA TRP A 197 -29.28 43.26 -5.10
C TRP A 197 -28.83 43.26 -6.56
N LEU A 198 -29.49 44.11 -7.35
CA LEU A 198 -28.91 44.66 -8.58
C LEU A 198 -27.53 45.19 -8.20
N SER A 199 -26.46 44.57 -8.71
CA SER A 199 -25.13 45.12 -8.56
C SER A 199 -25.11 46.50 -9.19
N GLU A 200 -24.83 47.54 -8.40
CA GLU A 200 -24.27 48.77 -8.96
C GLU A 200 -23.13 48.36 -9.91
N GLU A 201 -23.15 48.88 -11.13
CA GLU A 201 -22.12 48.62 -12.13
C GLU A 201 -20.76 48.97 -11.55
N ASN A 202 -20.05 47.95 -11.05
CA ASN A 202 -18.71 48.13 -10.54
C ASN A 202 -17.77 48.01 -11.73
N ASP A 203 -17.13 49.11 -12.09
CA ASP A 203 -16.14 49.17 -13.17
C ASP A 203 -14.83 48.45 -12.82
N HIS A 204 -14.73 47.91 -11.60
CA HIS A 204 -13.55 47.21 -11.11
C HIS A 204 -13.75 45.70 -11.10
N LEU A 205 -12.71 44.97 -11.53
CA LEU A 205 -12.58 43.52 -11.43
C LEU A 205 -11.51 43.17 -10.41
N ILE A 206 -11.74 42.15 -9.58
CA ILE A 206 -10.65 41.52 -8.81
C ILE A 206 -9.94 40.47 -9.67
N VAL A 207 -8.62 40.58 -9.79
CA VAL A 207 -7.79 39.61 -10.51
C VAL A 207 -6.68 39.09 -9.61
N PHE A 208 -6.29 37.85 -9.81
CA PHE A 208 -5.23 37.18 -9.06
C PHE A 208 -3.98 37.06 -9.90
N LEU A 209 -2.83 37.24 -9.27
CA LEU A 209 -1.56 37.29 -9.96
C LEU A 209 -0.70 36.08 -9.61
N LYS A 210 -0.21 35.39 -10.64
CA LYS A 210 0.87 34.41 -10.58
C LYS A 210 2.03 34.89 -11.43
N TYR A 211 3.24 34.64 -10.94
CA TYR A 211 4.46 34.80 -11.71
C TYR A 211 5.09 33.45 -11.93
N PHE A 212 5.42 33.13 -13.18
CA PHE A 212 6.20 31.95 -13.52
C PHE A 212 7.67 32.31 -13.58
N ASP A 213 8.47 31.62 -12.78
CA ASP A 213 9.93 31.70 -12.79
C ASP A 213 10.50 30.55 -13.65
N PRO A 214 11.02 30.83 -14.87
CA PRO A 214 11.56 29.80 -15.74
C PRO A 214 12.83 29.14 -15.19
N ASP A 215 13.55 29.78 -14.27
CA ASP A 215 14.76 29.21 -13.70
C ASP A 215 14.44 28.25 -12.55
N LYS A 216 13.46 28.63 -11.71
CA LYS A 216 12.98 27.76 -10.62
C LYS A 216 11.98 26.70 -11.09
N GLN A 217 11.41 26.84 -12.29
CA GLN A 217 10.34 25.96 -12.79
C GLN A 217 9.19 25.90 -11.79
N ALA A 218 8.72 27.06 -11.34
CA ALA A 218 7.70 27.21 -10.31
C ALA A 218 6.87 28.48 -10.52
N PHE A 219 5.62 28.45 -10.06
CA PHE A 219 4.76 29.61 -9.91
C PHE A 219 4.93 30.25 -8.53
N GLU A 220 4.71 31.54 -8.47
CA GLU A 220 4.63 32.33 -7.24
C GLU A 220 3.38 33.20 -7.28
N GLY A 221 2.49 33.05 -6.31
CA GLY A 221 1.31 33.89 -6.16
C GLY A 221 1.68 35.27 -5.63
N LEU A 222 1.39 36.33 -6.40
CA LEU A 222 1.68 37.73 -6.05
C LEU A 222 0.46 38.45 -5.41
N GLY A 223 -0.52 37.67 -4.94
CA GLY A 223 -1.77 38.15 -4.37
C GLY A 223 -2.79 38.56 -5.43
N HIS A 224 -3.54 39.62 -5.15
CA HIS A 224 -4.62 40.11 -6.02
C HIS A 224 -4.45 41.60 -6.33
N LEU A 225 -5.24 42.06 -7.31
CA LEU A 225 -5.38 43.46 -7.76
C LEU A 225 -6.83 43.76 -8.07
N TYR A 226 -7.20 45.03 -7.91
CA TYR A 226 -8.43 45.57 -8.49
C TYR A 226 -8.04 46.34 -9.75
N VAL A 227 -8.62 45.95 -10.88
CA VAL A 227 -8.34 46.55 -12.20
C VAL A 227 -9.61 47.16 -12.78
N GLN A 228 -9.50 48.23 -13.56
CA GLN A 228 -10.66 48.84 -14.20
C GLN A 228 -10.95 48.15 -15.54
N LYS A 229 -12.19 47.73 -15.79
CA LYS A 229 -12.62 46.97 -16.97
C LYS A 229 -12.15 47.57 -18.30
N PHE A 230 -12.13 48.90 -18.38
CA PHE A 230 -11.81 49.66 -19.59
C PHE A 230 -10.32 50.04 -19.74
N ASN A 231 -9.47 49.72 -18.77
CA ASN A 231 -8.02 49.97 -18.90
C ASN A 231 -7.37 48.84 -19.72
N LYS A 232 -6.25 49.15 -20.39
CA LYS A 232 -5.53 48.17 -21.20
C LYS A 232 -4.73 47.23 -20.30
N VAL A 233 -4.61 45.97 -20.73
CA VAL A 233 -3.79 44.95 -20.03
C VAL A 233 -2.34 45.42 -19.88
N GLY A 234 -1.78 46.06 -20.91
CA GLY A 234 -0.41 46.56 -20.92
C GLY A 234 -0.12 47.63 -19.85
N ASP A 235 -1.11 48.42 -19.45
CA ASP A 235 -0.96 49.50 -18.47
C ASP A 235 -0.56 48.96 -17.08
N TYR A 236 -0.90 47.71 -16.79
CA TYR A 236 -0.62 47.07 -15.50
C TYR A 236 0.76 46.42 -15.42
N THR A 237 1.51 46.34 -16.52
CA THR A 237 2.84 45.68 -16.56
C THR A 237 3.80 46.23 -15.50
N GLN A 238 3.74 47.54 -15.25
CA GLN A 238 4.55 48.20 -14.23
C GLN A 238 4.18 47.74 -12.81
N VAL A 239 2.87 47.59 -12.54
CA VAL A 239 2.35 47.09 -11.26
C VAL A 239 2.77 45.64 -11.02
N PHE A 240 2.78 44.81 -12.07
CA PHE A 240 3.33 43.44 -11.99
C PHE A 240 4.81 43.44 -11.64
N CYS A 241 5.61 44.31 -12.29
CA CYS A 241 7.03 44.43 -11.99
C CYS A 241 7.25 44.82 -10.53
N GLU A 242 6.51 45.81 -10.02
CA GLU A 242 6.59 46.26 -8.63
C GLU A 242 6.23 45.14 -7.64
N LYS A 243 5.12 44.43 -7.87
CA LYS A 243 4.70 43.31 -7.02
C LYS A 243 5.69 42.15 -7.02
N LYS A 244 6.41 41.93 -8.12
CA LYS A 244 7.43 40.88 -8.22
C LYS A 244 8.84 41.37 -7.86
N GLU A 245 8.99 42.65 -7.54
CA GLU A 245 10.27 43.31 -7.28
C GLU A 245 11.23 43.24 -8.48
N LEU A 246 10.69 43.31 -9.70
CA LEU A 246 11.46 43.40 -10.94
C LEU A 246 11.81 44.85 -11.26
N PRO A 247 12.90 45.09 -12.00
CA PRO A 247 13.21 46.43 -12.50
C PRO A 247 12.03 47.06 -13.27
N PRO A 248 11.73 48.35 -13.08
CA PRO A 248 10.70 49.05 -13.83
C PRO A 248 10.86 48.84 -15.34
N ARG A 249 9.73 48.75 -16.07
CA ARG A 249 9.69 48.51 -17.53
C ARG A 249 10.34 47.19 -17.98
N THR A 250 10.51 46.22 -17.09
CA THR A 250 10.88 44.86 -17.52
C THR A 250 9.82 44.32 -18.47
N PRO A 251 10.18 43.84 -19.67
CA PRO A 251 9.19 43.29 -20.59
C PRO A 251 8.64 41.97 -20.05
N LEU A 252 7.31 41.92 -19.91
CA LEU A 252 6.57 40.74 -19.44
C LEU A 252 5.67 40.20 -20.55
N GLU A 253 5.49 38.88 -20.58
CA GLU A 253 4.34 38.27 -21.25
C GLU A 253 3.27 37.99 -20.22
N ILE A 254 2.03 38.40 -20.51
CA ILE A 254 0.85 38.18 -19.66
C ILE A 254 -0.02 37.14 -20.34
N TYR A 255 -0.45 36.17 -19.55
CA TYR A 255 -1.35 35.10 -19.95
C TYR A 255 -2.55 35.08 -19.02
N GLU A 256 -3.69 34.71 -19.57
CA GLU A 256 -4.91 34.42 -18.83
C GLU A 256 -5.01 32.91 -18.60
N GLU A 257 -5.14 32.51 -17.34
CA GLU A 257 -5.40 31.13 -16.94
C GLU A 257 -6.93 30.90 -16.87
N ILE A 258 -7.51 30.37 -17.96
CA ILE A 258 -8.97 30.24 -18.13
C ILE A 258 -9.51 28.97 -17.47
N LYS A 259 -8.96 27.81 -17.84
CA LYS A 259 -9.35 26.48 -17.34
C LYS A 259 -8.16 25.50 -17.47
N PRO A 260 -8.19 24.31 -16.85
CA PRO A 260 -7.09 23.35 -16.99
C PRO A 260 -6.74 23.11 -18.46
N TYR A 261 -5.44 23.15 -18.77
CA TYR A 261 -4.87 23.00 -20.12
C TYR A 261 -5.26 24.11 -21.13
N ARG A 262 -5.86 25.22 -20.68
CA ARG A 262 -6.18 26.38 -21.53
C ARG A 262 -5.67 27.66 -20.88
N ILE A 263 -4.44 28.02 -21.27
CA ILE A 263 -3.78 29.28 -20.89
C ILE A 263 -3.54 30.08 -22.18
N ILE A 264 -4.10 31.28 -22.27
CA ILE A 264 -4.04 32.09 -23.49
C ILE A 264 -3.15 33.31 -23.26
N LYS A 265 -2.26 33.59 -24.21
CA LYS A 265 -1.47 34.83 -24.19
C LYS A 265 -2.38 36.02 -24.48
N MET A 266 -2.34 37.03 -23.62
CA MET A 266 -3.16 38.22 -23.78
C MET A 266 -2.51 39.22 -24.72
N ASN A 267 -3.35 40.03 -25.38
CA ASN A 267 -2.91 41.17 -26.16
C ASN A 267 -2.81 42.41 -25.22
N PRO A 268 -1.63 43.01 -25.03
CA PRO A 268 -1.48 44.17 -24.14
C PRO A 268 -2.28 45.40 -24.58
N GLU A 269 -2.69 45.48 -25.85
CA GLU A 269 -3.48 46.60 -26.38
C GLU A 269 -4.98 46.50 -26.10
N TYR A 270 -5.47 45.32 -25.72
CA TYR A 270 -6.87 45.11 -25.40
C TYR A 270 -7.17 45.54 -23.97
N THR A 271 -8.40 46.00 -23.77
CA THR A 271 -8.98 46.21 -22.44
C THR A 271 -9.31 44.88 -21.77
N PHE A 272 -9.48 44.88 -20.45
CA PHE A 272 -9.91 43.66 -19.75
C PHE A 272 -11.31 43.22 -20.17
N GLN A 273 -12.20 44.16 -20.48
CA GLN A 273 -13.53 43.85 -21.02
C GLN A 273 -13.46 43.18 -22.41
N GLU A 274 -12.62 43.68 -23.32
CA GLU A 274 -12.42 43.05 -24.64
C GLU A 274 -11.76 41.66 -24.55
N SER A 275 -11.14 41.36 -23.41
CA SER A 275 -10.55 40.06 -23.10
C SER A 275 -11.53 39.13 -22.36
N ASP A 276 -12.82 39.47 -22.29
CA ASP A 276 -13.88 38.72 -21.60
C ASP A 276 -13.60 38.42 -20.11
N MET A 277 -12.83 39.29 -19.45
CA MET A 277 -12.40 39.05 -18.07
C MET A 277 -13.50 39.26 -17.04
N GLN A 278 -13.42 38.44 -15.99
CA GLN A 278 -14.36 38.38 -14.88
C GLN A 278 -13.64 38.42 -13.52
N ASP A 279 -14.38 38.75 -12.47
CA ASP A 279 -13.89 38.70 -11.10
C ASP A 279 -13.35 37.32 -10.75
N GLY A 280 -12.14 37.25 -10.22
CA GLY A 280 -11.46 36.01 -9.87
C GLY A 280 -10.57 35.44 -10.99
N ASP A 281 -10.42 36.13 -12.11
CA ASP A 281 -9.51 35.69 -13.17
C ASP A 281 -8.03 35.76 -12.76
N ILE A 282 -7.21 34.88 -13.32
CA ILE A 282 -5.82 34.69 -12.91
C ILE A 282 -4.91 35.09 -14.06
N PHE A 283 -4.05 36.07 -13.79
CA PHE A 283 -2.95 36.41 -14.66
C PHE A 283 -1.70 35.64 -14.31
N VAL A 284 -1.09 35.07 -15.33
CA VAL A 284 0.22 34.45 -15.23
C VAL A 284 1.19 35.26 -16.05
N SER A 285 2.21 35.82 -15.40
CA SER A 285 3.24 36.59 -16.08
C SER A 285 4.61 35.93 -16.00
N LYS A 286 5.46 36.21 -16.98
CA LYS A 286 6.89 35.86 -16.95
C LYS A 286 7.73 36.91 -17.66
N ARG A 287 9.01 36.99 -17.33
CA ARG A 287 9.97 37.83 -18.06
C ARG A 287 10.17 37.32 -19.49
N ILE A 288 10.31 38.24 -20.44
CA ILE A 288 10.75 37.91 -21.81
C ILE A 288 12.26 37.64 -21.78
N GLN A 289 12.65 36.39 -21.54
CA GLN A 289 14.02 35.92 -21.74
C GLN A 289 14.03 34.67 -22.64
N LYS A 290 14.94 34.65 -23.61
CA LYS A 290 15.20 33.46 -24.44
C LYS A 290 16.12 32.50 -23.66
N HIS A 291 15.54 31.64 -22.83
CA HIS A 291 16.30 30.53 -22.25
C HIS A 291 16.42 29.39 -23.28
N LYS A 292 17.65 29.10 -23.72
CA LYS A 292 17.99 27.96 -24.60
C LYS A 292 18.61 26.77 -23.83
N VAL A 293 18.35 26.65 -22.53
CA VAL A 293 18.88 25.54 -21.74
C VAL A 293 17.97 24.31 -21.94
N ALA A 294 18.56 23.20 -22.37
CA ALA A 294 17.82 21.96 -22.61
C ALA A 294 17.09 21.48 -21.33
N ARG A 295 15.88 20.91 -21.51
CA ARG A 295 15.03 20.25 -20.50
C ARG A 295 14.14 21.12 -19.58
N ARG A 296 14.26 22.46 -19.57
CA ARG A 296 13.35 23.36 -18.82
C ARG A 296 12.16 23.81 -19.68
N CYS A 297 10.98 23.96 -19.07
CA CYS A 297 9.80 24.55 -19.71
C CYS A 297 9.98 26.07 -19.77
N TRP A 298 9.97 26.62 -20.97
CA TRP A 298 10.22 28.05 -21.23
C TRP A 298 8.93 28.84 -21.38
N ASN A 299 7.84 28.20 -21.77
CA ASN A 299 6.50 28.75 -21.89
C ASN A 299 5.63 28.28 -20.72
N ILE A 300 4.64 29.10 -20.37
CA ILE A 300 3.71 28.81 -19.28
C ILE A 300 2.78 27.63 -19.64
N PRO A 301 2.23 27.53 -20.87
CA PRO A 301 1.40 26.37 -21.25
C PRO A 301 2.11 25.01 -21.06
N ASP A 302 3.32 24.81 -21.61
CA ASP A 302 4.00 23.50 -21.48
C ASP A 302 4.38 23.22 -20.03
N PHE A 303 4.73 24.25 -19.24
CA PHE A 303 4.98 24.06 -17.81
C PHE A 303 3.72 23.56 -17.10
N HIS A 304 2.58 24.20 -17.34
CA HIS A 304 1.31 23.79 -16.74
C HIS A 304 0.85 22.40 -17.19
N GLU A 305 1.09 22.01 -18.45
CA GLU A 305 0.83 20.65 -18.95
C GLU A 305 1.74 19.59 -18.31
N SER A 306 2.93 19.99 -17.85
CA SER A 306 3.89 19.11 -17.18
C SER A 306 3.59 18.89 -15.69
N LEU A 307 2.60 19.59 -15.12
CA LEU A 307 2.19 19.43 -13.73
C LEU A 307 1.14 18.33 -13.61
N ILE A 308 1.31 17.47 -12.61
CA ILE A 308 0.37 16.39 -12.28
C ILE A 308 0.02 16.43 -10.79
N ILE A 309 -1.18 15.96 -10.47
CA ILE A 309 -1.64 15.83 -9.09
C ILE A 309 -1.32 14.42 -8.61
N VAL A 310 -0.58 14.32 -7.51
CA VAL A 310 -0.24 13.06 -6.86
C VAL A 310 -0.81 13.04 -5.45
N SER A 311 -1.67 12.06 -5.19
CA SER A 311 -2.24 11.76 -3.89
C SER A 311 -1.30 10.85 -3.10
N PHE A 312 -0.82 11.35 -1.97
CA PHE A 312 0.03 10.63 -1.04
C PHE A 312 -0.82 9.97 0.05
N LYS A 313 -0.64 8.66 0.22
CA LYS A 313 -1.36 7.88 1.22
C LYS A 313 -0.38 7.12 2.12
N PRO A 314 -0.63 7.01 3.43
CA PRO A 314 0.15 6.13 4.28
C PRO A 314 -0.02 4.67 3.81
N LYS A 315 1.08 3.92 3.72
CA LYS A 315 1.08 2.51 3.28
C LYS A 315 0.42 1.57 4.28
N PHE A 316 0.63 1.81 5.58
CA PHE A 316 0.14 0.94 6.65
C PHE A 316 -1.10 1.56 7.31
N LYS A 317 -2.16 0.74 7.48
CA LYS A 317 -3.48 1.15 8.00
C LYS A 317 -3.47 1.71 9.43
N ASN A 318 -2.38 1.54 10.17
CA ASN A 318 -2.23 2.03 11.55
C ASN A 318 -1.96 3.54 11.61
N GLN A 319 -1.73 4.19 10.47
CA GLN A 319 -1.57 5.64 10.36
C GLN A 319 -2.92 6.27 10.02
N GLU A 320 -3.30 7.33 10.74
CA GLU A 320 -4.61 7.95 10.62
C GLU A 320 -4.96 8.32 9.16
N PRO A 321 -6.23 8.11 8.73
CA PRO A 321 -6.71 8.57 7.42
C PRO A 321 -6.51 10.07 7.15
N SER A 322 -6.32 10.86 8.23
CA SER A 322 -6.07 12.31 8.23
C SER A 322 -4.74 12.71 7.59
N LEU A 323 -3.80 11.77 7.41
CA LEU A 323 -2.48 12.02 6.82
C LEU A 323 -2.44 11.86 5.29
N LYS A 324 -3.59 11.65 4.65
CA LYS A 324 -3.69 11.71 3.19
C LYS A 324 -3.66 13.17 2.73
N PHE A 325 -2.84 13.47 1.72
CA PHE A 325 -2.77 14.79 1.10
C PHE A 325 -2.40 14.68 -0.39
N ASP A 326 -2.68 15.72 -1.15
CA ASP A 326 -2.47 15.77 -2.60
C ASP A 326 -1.49 16.90 -2.93
N LEU A 327 -0.38 16.57 -3.59
CA LEU A 327 0.59 17.56 -4.07
C LEU A 327 0.52 17.72 -5.58
N VAL A 328 0.72 18.95 -6.04
CA VAL A 328 0.96 19.25 -7.45
C VAL A 328 2.47 19.17 -7.69
N LEU A 329 2.89 18.23 -8.53
CA LEU A 329 4.29 17.93 -8.79
C LEU A 329 4.57 17.99 -10.29
N GLY A 330 5.79 18.36 -10.67
CA GLY A 330 6.21 18.30 -12.07
C GLY A 330 6.60 16.89 -12.50
N GLU A 331 6.24 16.48 -13.71
CA GLU A 331 6.58 15.16 -14.27
C GLU A 331 8.08 14.86 -14.30
N LYS A 332 8.90 15.91 -14.37
CA LYS A 332 10.38 15.83 -14.40
C LYS A 332 11.03 15.89 -13.02
N TRP A 333 10.25 16.01 -11.95
CA TRP A 333 10.81 16.07 -10.60
C TRP A 333 11.51 14.77 -10.25
N THR A 334 12.67 14.88 -9.59
CA THR A 334 13.44 13.71 -9.13
C THR A 334 12.89 13.17 -7.82
N TYR A 335 13.34 11.98 -7.43
CA TYR A 335 12.97 11.37 -6.15
C TYR A 335 13.20 12.31 -4.97
N ASP A 336 14.37 12.95 -4.92
CA ASP A 336 14.76 13.81 -3.81
C ASP A 336 13.91 15.08 -3.73
N MET A 337 13.55 15.68 -4.88
CA MET A 337 12.66 16.84 -4.92
C MET A 337 11.26 16.48 -4.40
N ILE A 338 10.74 15.32 -4.78
CA ILE A 338 9.44 14.82 -4.30
C ILE A 338 9.54 14.54 -2.79
N ALA A 339 10.60 13.84 -2.36
CA ALA A 339 10.83 13.52 -0.97
C ALA A 339 10.91 14.78 -0.10
N GLU A 340 11.58 15.85 -0.57
CA GLU A 340 11.67 17.13 0.14
C GLU A 340 10.31 17.82 0.29
N ALA A 341 9.49 17.82 -0.76
CA ALA A 341 8.15 18.40 -0.72
C ALA A 341 7.23 17.63 0.26
N VAL A 342 7.28 16.29 0.22
CA VAL A 342 6.52 15.41 1.13
C VAL A 342 7.05 15.55 2.57
N ALA A 343 8.37 15.61 2.75
CA ALA A 343 9.02 15.75 4.04
C ALA A 343 8.65 17.07 4.74
N THR A 344 8.65 18.17 3.97
CA THR A 344 8.20 19.48 4.45
C THR A 344 6.75 19.42 4.93
N ARG A 345 5.88 18.74 4.17
CA ARG A 345 4.46 18.59 4.51
C ARG A 345 4.22 17.75 5.76
N LEU A 346 5.02 16.71 5.95
CA LEU A 346 4.93 15.78 7.08
C LEU A 346 5.79 16.20 8.29
N SER A 347 6.62 17.24 8.16
CA SER A 347 7.63 17.63 9.15
C SER A 347 8.57 16.48 9.54
N VAL A 348 9.00 15.68 8.56
CA VAL A 348 9.91 14.55 8.74
C VAL A 348 11.23 14.76 7.97
N ASN A 349 12.23 13.94 8.24
CA ASN A 349 13.47 13.96 7.48
C ASN A 349 13.27 13.36 6.07
N THR A 350 13.74 14.06 5.04
CA THR A 350 13.69 13.65 3.63
C THR A 350 14.21 12.24 3.39
N PHE A 351 15.30 11.84 4.05
CA PHE A 351 15.93 10.53 3.87
C PHE A 351 15.26 9.41 4.68
N LYS A 352 14.20 9.71 5.43
CA LYS A 352 13.38 8.70 6.12
C LYS A 352 12.10 8.35 5.36
N LEU A 353 11.90 8.89 4.15
CA LEU A 353 10.72 8.57 3.35
C LEU A 353 11.03 7.49 2.32
N ARG A 354 10.11 6.54 2.17
CA ARG A 354 10.09 5.58 1.06
C ARG A 354 8.74 5.58 0.37
N PHE A 355 8.75 5.57 -0.96
CA PHE A 355 7.54 5.58 -1.78
C PHE A 355 7.25 4.21 -2.42
N THR A 356 5.96 3.90 -2.57
CA THR A 356 5.45 2.70 -3.22
C THR A 356 4.36 3.10 -4.22
N THR A 357 4.47 2.63 -5.47
CA THR A 357 3.44 2.87 -6.50
C THR A 357 2.13 2.16 -6.16
N ALA A 358 1.01 2.61 -6.74
CA ALA A 358 -0.27 1.93 -6.65
C ALA A 358 -0.68 1.31 -8.00
N PHE A 359 -1.48 0.25 -7.98
CA PHE A 359 -2.21 -0.20 -9.17
C PHE A 359 -3.26 0.85 -9.55
N SER A 360 -3.29 1.25 -10.82
CA SER A 360 -4.18 2.32 -11.30
C SER A 360 -5.67 2.01 -11.14
N THR A 361 -6.07 0.74 -11.21
CA THR A 361 -7.48 0.31 -11.14
C THR A 361 -7.97 0.02 -9.73
N THR A 362 -7.13 -0.63 -8.91
CA THR A 362 -7.53 -1.10 -7.56
C THR A 362 -7.00 -0.21 -6.44
N GLY A 363 -6.04 0.68 -6.73
CA GLY A 363 -5.37 1.51 -5.73
C GLY A 363 -4.47 0.73 -4.77
N ILE A 364 -4.25 -0.57 -4.95
CA ILE A 364 -3.45 -1.40 -4.04
C ILE A 364 -1.95 -1.07 -4.20
N PRO A 365 -1.14 -1.03 -3.11
CA PRO A 365 0.31 -0.88 -3.22
C PRO A 365 0.93 -1.97 -4.12
N LYS A 366 1.74 -1.55 -5.11
CA LYS A 366 2.31 -2.40 -6.15
C LYS A 366 3.80 -2.65 -5.95
N SER A 367 4.64 -1.65 -6.20
CA SER A 367 6.09 -1.81 -6.15
C SER A 367 6.77 -0.60 -5.50
N ILE A 368 7.75 -0.89 -4.64
CA ILE A 368 8.61 0.13 -4.01
C ILE A 368 9.42 0.86 -5.08
N ILE A 369 9.46 2.18 -4.99
CA ILE A 369 10.27 3.03 -5.85
C ILE A 369 11.65 3.14 -5.20
N LYS A 370 12.66 2.58 -5.87
CA LYS A 370 14.06 2.69 -5.43
C LYS A 370 14.54 4.13 -5.61
N ARG A 371 15.30 4.65 -4.65
CA ARG A 371 15.87 5.99 -4.77
C ARG A 371 16.92 6.01 -5.89
N SER A 372 16.74 6.90 -6.86
CA SER A 372 17.68 7.10 -7.97
C SER A 372 17.79 8.59 -8.29
N ILE A 373 19.03 9.04 -8.53
CA ILE A 373 19.34 10.46 -8.76
C ILE A 373 18.75 10.96 -10.09
N ASN A 374 18.66 10.09 -11.09
CA ASN A 374 18.28 10.45 -12.45
C ASN A 374 16.83 10.04 -12.80
N GLN A 375 16.14 9.31 -11.92
CA GLN A 375 14.78 8.87 -12.20
C GLN A 375 13.79 10.01 -11.94
N THR A 376 12.92 10.27 -12.91
CA THR A 376 11.88 11.29 -12.81
C THR A 376 10.54 10.72 -12.33
N LEU A 377 9.63 11.57 -11.87
CA LEU A 377 8.27 11.19 -11.48
C LEU A 377 7.52 10.47 -12.62
N SER A 378 7.70 10.92 -13.86
CA SER A 378 7.15 10.26 -15.06
C SER A 378 7.63 8.81 -15.19
N ASP A 379 8.92 8.56 -14.94
CA ASP A 379 9.50 7.21 -14.97
C ASP A 379 8.99 6.34 -13.83
N MET A 380 8.80 6.93 -12.64
CA MET A 380 8.30 6.22 -11.45
C MET A 380 6.85 5.77 -11.62
N LEU A 381 6.00 6.67 -12.12
CA LEU A 381 4.57 6.41 -12.34
C LEU A 381 4.31 5.62 -13.62
N LYS A 382 5.31 5.51 -14.52
CA LYS A 382 5.19 4.90 -15.85
C LYS A 382 3.98 5.48 -16.60
N ILE A 383 3.94 6.81 -16.69
CA ILE A 383 2.82 7.55 -17.26
C ILE A 383 2.55 7.05 -18.69
N ALA A 384 1.41 6.39 -18.88
CA ALA A 384 0.95 5.92 -20.19
C ALA A 384 0.19 7.03 -20.93
N TYR A 385 -0.17 6.78 -22.20
CA TYR A 385 -0.91 7.73 -23.05
C TYR A 385 -2.22 8.24 -22.41
N LEU A 386 -2.89 7.43 -21.59
CA LEU A 386 -4.07 7.84 -20.82
C LEU A 386 -3.63 8.32 -19.44
N LYS A 387 -3.60 9.64 -19.25
CA LYS A 387 -3.31 10.27 -17.96
C LYS A 387 -4.54 10.23 -17.05
N PRO A 388 -4.54 9.50 -15.93
CA PRO A 388 -5.58 9.65 -14.92
C PRO A 388 -5.54 11.07 -14.34
N SER A 389 -6.68 11.55 -13.85
CA SER A 389 -6.78 12.88 -13.24
C SER A 389 -5.95 13.02 -11.96
N ILE A 390 -5.69 11.92 -11.25
CA ILE A 390 -4.92 11.87 -10.00
C ILE A 390 -4.09 10.58 -9.98
N TYR A 391 -2.80 10.70 -9.70
CA TYR A 391 -1.93 9.55 -9.41
C TYR A 391 -1.89 9.25 -7.92
N VAL A 392 -1.65 8.00 -7.53
CA VAL A 392 -1.55 7.62 -6.11
C VAL A 392 -0.16 7.07 -5.83
N LEU A 393 0.51 7.64 -4.84
CA LEU A 393 1.73 7.10 -4.24
C LEU A 393 1.48 6.81 -2.77
N TYR A 394 1.91 5.62 -2.35
CA TYR A 394 1.99 5.30 -0.93
C TYR A 394 3.33 5.75 -0.38
N TYR A 395 3.33 6.28 0.84
CA TYR A 395 4.55 6.59 1.57
C TYR A 395 4.63 5.79 2.87
N GLU A 396 5.86 5.60 3.34
CA GLU A 396 6.17 5.08 4.66
C GLU A 396 7.35 5.85 5.24
N ILE A 397 7.31 6.05 6.56
CA ILE A 397 8.37 6.69 7.33
C ILE A 397 9.24 5.57 7.91
N LEU A 398 10.53 5.58 7.56
CA LEU A 398 11.52 4.59 7.95
C LEU A 398 12.20 4.98 9.26
N ASP A 399 12.59 3.98 10.04
CA ASP A 399 13.38 4.20 11.26
C ASP A 399 14.83 4.62 10.93
N ILE A 400 15.38 4.06 9.84
CA ILE A 400 16.74 4.32 9.33
C ILE A 400 16.72 5.10 8.01
N ASN A 401 17.89 5.55 7.56
CA ASN A 401 18.05 6.27 6.29
C ASN A 401 17.75 5.34 5.10
N ILE A 402 16.98 5.81 4.11
CA ILE A 402 16.66 5.05 2.89
C ILE A 402 17.92 4.58 2.14
N VAL A 403 18.99 5.38 2.13
CA VAL A 403 20.26 5.01 1.50
C VAL A 403 20.88 3.81 2.20
N GLU A 404 20.88 3.82 3.53
CA GLU A 404 21.40 2.71 4.34
C GLU A 404 20.53 1.45 4.16
N LEU A 405 19.21 1.60 4.19
CA LEU A 405 18.26 0.52 3.99
C LEU A 405 18.44 -0.16 2.62
N GLU A 406 18.64 0.64 1.56
CA GLU A 406 18.81 0.11 0.20
C GLU A 406 20.19 -0.51 -0.05
N THR A 407 21.23 -0.14 0.69
CA THR A 407 22.56 -0.75 0.59
C THR A 407 22.72 -1.99 1.46
N GLN A 408 21.86 -2.17 2.46
CA GLN A 408 21.83 -3.37 3.29
C GLN A 408 21.07 -4.53 2.64
N ARG A 409 21.45 -5.74 3.05
CA ARG A 409 20.79 -7.00 2.70
C ARG A 409 20.60 -7.81 3.98
N SER A 410 19.36 -8.24 4.21
CA SER A 410 19.03 -9.22 5.23
C SER A 410 19.22 -10.62 4.68
N LEU A 411 19.90 -11.47 5.45
CA LEU A 411 20.07 -12.89 5.15
C LEU A 411 19.59 -13.70 6.34
N GLU A 412 18.84 -14.76 6.03
CA GLU A 412 18.39 -15.76 6.98
C GLU A 412 19.21 -17.02 6.75
N VAL A 413 19.89 -17.50 7.79
CA VAL A 413 20.79 -18.66 7.72
C VAL A 413 20.41 -19.66 8.79
N SER A 414 20.09 -20.88 8.37
CA SER A 414 19.80 -22.00 9.27
C SER A 414 21.10 -22.61 9.80
N TRP A 415 21.28 -22.59 11.12
CA TRP A 415 22.44 -23.13 11.81
C TRP A 415 22.21 -24.59 12.24
N LEU A 416 23.09 -25.49 11.79
CA LEU A 416 22.99 -26.93 12.06
C LEU A 416 23.92 -27.42 13.19
N GLY A 417 24.96 -26.62 13.51
CA GLY A 417 26.03 -27.01 14.43
C GLY A 417 26.84 -28.22 13.91
N ASN A 418 27.13 -29.16 14.79
CA ASN A 418 27.86 -30.39 14.50
C ASN A 418 26.96 -31.58 14.07
N THR A 419 25.66 -31.35 13.91
CA THR A 419 24.66 -32.34 13.45
C THR A 419 23.98 -31.84 12.16
N VAL A 420 23.10 -32.64 11.57
CA VAL A 420 22.28 -32.23 10.40
C VAL A 420 20.86 -31.79 10.80
N LYS A 421 20.65 -31.49 12.09
CA LYS A 421 19.38 -30.95 12.60
C LYS A 421 19.48 -29.44 12.70
N GLU A 422 18.45 -28.74 12.21
CA GLU A 422 18.35 -27.30 12.40
C GLU A 422 18.21 -26.99 13.89
N LYS A 423 19.16 -26.20 14.42
CA LYS A 423 19.18 -25.78 15.83
C LYS A 423 18.60 -24.39 16.02
N GLN A 424 18.93 -23.47 15.12
CA GLN A 424 18.45 -22.09 15.17
C GLN A 424 18.51 -21.43 13.80
N VAL A 425 17.66 -20.44 13.58
CA VAL A 425 17.70 -19.58 12.39
C VAL A 425 18.28 -18.22 12.78
N ILE A 426 19.28 -17.77 12.02
CA ILE A 426 20.04 -16.55 12.33
C ILE A 426 19.79 -15.51 11.25
N CYS A 427 19.18 -14.38 11.64
CA CYS A 427 19.01 -13.23 10.77
C CYS A 427 20.20 -12.25 10.92
N ILE A 428 20.85 -11.92 9.80
CA ILE A 428 22.01 -11.04 9.73
C ILE A 428 21.77 -9.96 8.68
N HIS A 429 22.14 -8.72 9.01
CA HIS A 429 22.00 -7.55 8.15
C HIS A 429 23.40 -7.04 7.81
N LEU A 430 23.78 -7.10 6.54
CA LEU A 430 25.11 -6.65 6.07
C LEU A 430 24.99 -5.82 4.80
N GLN A 431 26.03 -5.05 4.49
CA GLN A 431 26.09 -4.29 3.24
C GLN A 431 26.14 -5.25 2.04
N LYS A 432 25.49 -4.89 0.92
CA LYS A 432 25.45 -5.74 -0.29
C LYS A 432 26.83 -6.03 -0.90
N ASN A 433 27.79 -5.12 -0.71
CA ASN A 433 29.17 -5.28 -1.16
C ASN A 433 30.05 -6.05 -0.18
N ALA A 434 29.59 -6.36 1.04
CA ALA A 434 30.34 -7.16 1.99
C ALA A 434 30.54 -8.58 1.46
N ILE A 435 31.60 -9.24 1.94
CA ILE A 435 31.98 -10.60 1.53
C ILE A 435 31.44 -11.65 2.51
N ILE A 436 31.33 -12.90 2.05
CA ILE A 436 30.82 -14.01 2.87
C ILE A 436 31.63 -14.19 4.17
N ASN A 437 32.93 -13.90 4.18
CA ASN A 437 33.73 -13.96 5.41
C ASN A 437 33.22 -13.01 6.52
N GLU A 438 32.63 -11.88 6.18
CA GLU A 438 32.01 -10.99 7.17
C GLU A 438 30.72 -11.61 7.72
N LEU A 439 29.91 -12.23 6.85
CA LEU A 439 28.73 -12.99 7.26
C LEU A 439 29.09 -14.13 8.21
N LEU A 440 30.14 -14.91 7.90
CA LEU A 440 30.62 -15.98 8.77
C LEU A 440 31.05 -15.46 10.14
N LYS A 441 31.74 -14.31 10.21
CA LYS A 441 32.10 -13.68 11.49
C LYS A 441 30.88 -13.27 12.32
N GLU A 442 29.84 -12.74 11.67
CA GLU A 442 28.59 -12.39 12.36
C GLU A 442 27.82 -13.63 12.85
N ILE A 443 27.84 -14.74 12.08
CA ILE A 443 27.30 -16.04 12.52
C ILE A 443 28.06 -16.51 13.77
N LEU A 444 29.40 -16.46 13.76
CA LEU A 444 30.24 -16.89 14.88
C LEU A 444 29.99 -16.12 16.18
N LYS A 445 29.55 -14.86 16.11
CA LYS A 445 29.16 -14.08 17.30
C LYS A 445 27.85 -14.56 17.93
N LYS A 446 26.99 -15.26 17.17
CA LYS A 446 25.63 -15.66 17.55
C LYS A 446 25.47 -17.16 17.79
N VAL A 447 26.52 -17.96 17.58
CA VAL A 447 26.50 -19.42 17.77
C VAL A 447 27.50 -19.85 18.84
N SER A 448 27.24 -20.98 19.48
CA SER A 448 28.23 -21.68 20.30
C SER A 448 28.82 -22.84 19.50
N LEU A 449 30.14 -22.91 19.43
CA LEU A 449 30.87 -23.99 18.76
C LEU A 449 31.17 -25.14 19.71
N SER A 450 31.32 -26.35 19.16
CA SER A 450 31.69 -27.54 19.92
C SER A 450 33.15 -27.51 20.41
N SER A 451 34.02 -26.75 19.73
CA SER A 451 35.43 -26.58 20.07
C SER A 451 35.94 -25.20 19.61
N PRO A 452 36.93 -24.58 20.30
CA PRO A 452 37.55 -23.32 19.85
C PRO A 452 38.21 -23.42 18.47
N ASN A 453 38.61 -24.63 18.06
CA ASN A 453 39.25 -24.88 16.76
C ASN A 453 38.24 -25.28 15.66
N SER A 454 36.95 -25.34 15.98
CA SER A 454 35.91 -25.64 14.98
C SER A 454 35.89 -24.57 13.91
N ARG A 455 35.88 -25.01 12.64
CA ARG A 455 35.64 -24.13 11.49
C ARG A 455 34.19 -24.28 11.06
N ILE A 456 33.61 -23.22 10.51
CA ILE A 456 32.25 -23.26 9.96
C ILE A 456 32.29 -23.10 8.44
N ARG A 457 31.31 -23.67 7.76
CA ARG A 457 31.06 -23.44 6.33
C ARG A 457 29.65 -22.91 6.12
N LEU A 458 29.47 -22.19 5.01
CA LEU A 458 28.18 -21.74 4.51
C LEU A 458 27.93 -22.37 3.14
N PHE A 459 26.74 -22.91 2.94
CA PHE A 459 26.36 -23.50 1.65
C PHE A 459 24.90 -23.19 1.30
N GLU A 460 24.65 -23.13 0.00
CA GLU A 460 23.34 -22.91 -0.60
C GLU A 460 22.72 -24.24 -1.03
N VAL A 461 21.46 -24.45 -0.67
CA VAL A 461 20.66 -25.61 -1.06
C VAL A 461 19.59 -25.19 -2.06
N ARG A 462 19.46 -25.95 -3.15
CA ARG A 462 18.36 -25.82 -4.11
C ARG A 462 17.79 -27.20 -4.42
N HIS A 463 16.47 -27.32 -4.42
CA HIS A 463 15.77 -28.60 -4.65
C HIS A 463 16.32 -29.74 -3.77
N ASN A 464 16.60 -29.44 -2.49
CA ASN A 464 17.15 -30.39 -1.51
C ASN A 464 18.51 -31.02 -1.92
N LYS A 465 19.28 -30.32 -2.77
CA LYS A 465 20.67 -30.65 -3.11
C LYS A 465 21.58 -29.47 -2.78
N ILE A 466 22.82 -29.76 -2.37
CA ILE A 466 23.85 -28.74 -2.18
C ILE A 466 24.22 -28.17 -3.55
N HIS A 467 23.86 -26.92 -3.79
CA HIS A 467 24.10 -26.22 -5.05
C HIS A 467 25.49 -25.57 -5.07
N LYS A 468 25.87 -24.91 -3.98
CA LYS A 468 27.11 -24.14 -3.89
C LYS A 468 27.64 -24.11 -2.47
N ASP A 469 28.95 -24.35 -2.33
CA ASP A 469 29.70 -23.99 -1.13
C ASP A 469 30.33 -22.61 -1.32
N TYR A 470 30.24 -21.76 -0.29
CA TYR A 470 30.91 -20.45 -0.32
C TYR A 470 32.30 -20.55 0.28
N THR A 471 33.27 -19.98 -0.42
CA THR A 471 34.69 -19.98 -0.03
C THR A 471 35.04 -18.83 0.91
N GLY A 472 34.20 -17.80 0.99
CA GLY A 472 34.36 -16.66 1.90
C GLY A 472 34.72 -15.34 1.19
N THR A 473 35.22 -15.41 -0.05
CA THR A 473 35.63 -14.24 -0.84
C THR A 473 34.52 -13.68 -1.72
N GLU A 474 33.45 -14.44 -1.91
CA GLU A 474 32.31 -14.02 -2.72
C GLU A 474 31.56 -12.86 -2.07
N SER A 475 30.95 -12.01 -2.89
CA SER A 475 30.09 -10.92 -2.41
C SER A 475 28.74 -11.46 -1.96
N ILE A 476 28.23 -10.92 -0.84
CA ILE A 476 26.87 -11.17 -0.34
C ILE A 476 25.81 -10.81 -1.37
N GLY A 477 26.03 -9.77 -2.19
CA GLY A 477 25.14 -9.41 -3.29
C GLY A 477 24.94 -10.52 -4.33
N SER A 478 25.85 -11.50 -4.44
CA SER A 478 25.75 -12.60 -5.41
C SER A 478 24.81 -13.75 -5.00
N ILE A 479 24.41 -13.81 -3.73
CA ILE A 479 23.43 -14.79 -3.24
C ILE A 479 22.07 -14.49 -3.91
N GLN A 480 21.29 -15.49 -4.30
CA GLN A 480 19.94 -15.25 -4.86
C GLN A 480 18.94 -14.81 -3.78
N GLU A 481 17.88 -14.07 -4.15
CA GLU A 481 16.92 -13.47 -3.21
C GLU A 481 16.16 -14.52 -2.37
N PHE A 482 15.93 -15.71 -2.94
CA PHE A 482 15.23 -16.83 -2.29
C PHE A 482 16.14 -18.05 -2.06
N ALA A 483 17.45 -17.81 -1.89
CA ALA A 483 18.40 -18.89 -1.62
C ALA A 483 18.20 -19.45 -0.20
N THR A 484 18.08 -20.77 -0.08
CA THR A 484 18.09 -21.44 1.23
C THR A 484 19.54 -21.63 1.69
N LEU A 485 19.92 -20.94 2.76
CA LEU A 485 21.29 -20.93 3.28
C LEU A 485 21.40 -21.72 4.57
N TYR A 486 22.40 -22.60 4.62
CA TYR A 486 22.75 -23.36 5.81
C TYR A 486 24.19 -23.08 6.22
N ALA A 487 24.41 -22.99 7.53
CA ALA A 487 25.73 -22.93 8.13
C ALA A 487 25.91 -24.08 9.12
N GLU A 488 27.09 -24.69 9.10
CA GLU A 488 27.41 -25.82 9.97
C GLU A 488 28.87 -25.83 10.40
N GLU A 489 29.15 -26.51 11.51
CA GLU A 489 30.52 -26.85 11.91
C GLU A 489 31.06 -27.93 10.96
N ILE A 490 32.25 -27.70 10.40
CA ILE A 490 32.95 -28.67 9.58
C ILE A 490 33.32 -29.86 10.49
N PRO A 491 32.87 -31.09 10.18
CA PRO A 491 33.18 -32.26 10.97
C PRO A 491 34.68 -32.52 11.13
N LEU A 492 35.10 -33.03 12.29
CA LEU A 492 36.51 -33.30 12.59
C LEU A 492 37.16 -34.31 11.63
N ASP A 493 36.39 -35.30 11.16
CA ASP A 493 36.85 -36.29 10.18
C ASP A 493 37.07 -35.67 8.79
N GLU A 494 36.34 -34.61 8.45
CA GLU A 494 36.59 -33.82 7.23
C GLU A 494 37.84 -32.96 7.34
N ILE A 495 38.14 -32.43 8.53
CA ILE A 495 39.39 -31.68 8.79
C ILE A 495 40.60 -32.63 8.74
N ALA A 496 40.45 -33.86 9.22
CA ALA A 496 41.50 -34.87 9.27
C ALA A 496 41.58 -35.75 8.00
N ILE A 497 41.01 -35.30 6.88
CA ILE A 497 40.94 -36.08 5.64
C ILE A 497 42.34 -36.40 5.10
N ASN A 498 42.59 -37.66 4.73
CA ASN A 498 43.84 -38.08 4.09
C ASN A 498 43.70 -38.11 2.54
N GLN A 499 44.81 -38.32 1.83
CA GLN A 499 44.84 -38.30 0.35
C GLN A 499 44.03 -39.40 -0.35
N TYR A 500 43.61 -40.44 0.39
CA TYR A 500 42.83 -41.57 -0.13
C TYR A 500 41.34 -41.48 0.23
N ASP A 501 40.97 -40.62 1.18
CA ASP A 501 39.59 -40.40 1.60
C ASP A 501 38.86 -39.49 0.61
N ARG A 502 37.53 -39.60 0.56
CA ARG A 502 36.69 -38.77 -0.33
C ARG A 502 35.53 -38.15 0.44
N ILE A 503 35.22 -36.89 0.14
CA ILE A 503 34.01 -36.23 0.64
C ILE A 503 32.86 -36.56 -0.32
N PHE A 504 31.76 -37.05 0.23
CA PHE A 504 30.59 -37.46 -0.53
C PHE A 504 29.34 -36.72 -0.05
N LYS A 505 28.41 -36.46 -0.97
CA LYS A 505 27.16 -35.76 -0.65
C LYS A 505 26.11 -36.79 -0.23
N VAL A 506 25.30 -36.43 0.76
CA VAL A 506 24.22 -37.24 1.31
C VAL A 506 22.91 -36.47 1.14
N CYS A 507 21.85 -37.15 0.73
CA CYS A 507 20.50 -36.58 0.61
C CYS A 507 19.44 -37.54 1.14
N TYR A 508 18.29 -36.99 1.55
CA TYR A 508 17.12 -37.81 1.87
C TYR A 508 16.22 -37.90 0.65
N PHE A 509 15.62 -39.07 0.46
CA PHE A 509 14.74 -39.30 -0.67
C PHE A 509 13.60 -40.25 -0.31
N THR A 510 12.50 -40.12 -1.04
CA THR A 510 11.45 -41.13 -1.17
C THR A 510 11.48 -41.63 -2.61
N THR A 511 10.64 -42.62 -2.93
CA THR A 511 10.44 -43.07 -4.31
C THR A 511 10.01 -41.96 -5.27
N LEU A 512 9.50 -40.83 -4.76
CA LEU A 512 8.94 -39.73 -5.54
C LEU A 512 9.83 -38.49 -5.60
N CYS A 513 10.52 -38.12 -4.50
CA CYS A 513 11.24 -36.85 -4.43
C CYS A 513 12.39 -36.85 -3.41
N LEU A 514 13.24 -35.80 -3.49
CA LEU A 514 14.23 -35.48 -2.46
C LEU A 514 13.59 -34.56 -1.41
N TYR A 515 13.97 -34.73 -0.15
CA TYR A 515 13.54 -33.87 0.95
C TYR A 515 14.66 -33.71 1.98
N GLY A 516 14.39 -32.94 3.04
CA GLY A 516 15.32 -32.74 4.15
C GLY A 516 16.58 -31.94 3.77
N ILE A 517 17.50 -31.85 4.73
CA ILE A 517 18.70 -31.03 4.63
C ILE A 517 19.86 -31.90 4.08
N PRO A 518 20.34 -31.67 2.85
CA PRO A 518 21.47 -32.42 2.34
C PRO A 518 22.76 -32.02 3.08
N PHE A 519 23.69 -32.96 3.21
CA PHE A 519 24.94 -32.74 3.95
C PHE A 519 26.09 -33.50 3.30
N LYS A 520 27.30 -33.34 3.84
CA LYS A 520 28.49 -34.07 3.39
C LYS A 520 28.96 -35.06 4.44
N LEU A 521 29.52 -36.17 3.96
CA LEU A 521 30.11 -37.23 4.77
C LEU A 521 31.45 -37.63 4.17
N VAL A 522 32.46 -37.82 5.01
CA VAL A 522 33.74 -38.40 4.59
C VAL A 522 33.58 -39.92 4.45
N ILE A 523 33.96 -40.46 3.30
CA ILE A 523 34.12 -41.90 3.07
C ILE A 523 35.62 -42.20 3.22
N LYS A 524 35.97 -42.99 4.23
CA LYS A 524 37.38 -43.36 4.46
C LYS A 524 37.78 -44.53 3.58
N ASN A 525 39.02 -44.53 3.11
CA ASN A 525 39.50 -45.60 2.25
C ASN A 525 39.61 -46.93 3.02
N GLY A 526 39.02 -48.00 2.48
CA GLY A 526 39.04 -49.33 3.10
C GLY A 526 38.07 -49.50 4.29
N GLU A 527 37.28 -48.48 4.61
CA GLU A 527 36.29 -48.53 5.69
C GLU A 527 35.08 -49.39 5.28
N LYS A 528 34.70 -50.32 6.15
CA LYS A 528 33.49 -51.11 5.96
C LYS A 528 32.26 -50.22 6.15
N PHE A 529 31.21 -50.48 5.38
CA PHE A 529 30.01 -49.66 5.44
C PHE A 529 29.30 -49.69 6.81
N VAL A 530 29.46 -50.78 7.58
CA VAL A 530 29.00 -50.86 8.98
C VAL A 530 29.60 -49.74 9.84
N ASP A 531 30.90 -49.46 9.69
CA ASP A 531 31.57 -48.40 10.45
C ASP A 531 31.14 -47.00 9.96
N THR A 532 30.92 -46.87 8.65
CA THR A 532 30.34 -45.65 8.06
C THR A 532 28.94 -45.37 8.61
N LYS A 533 28.10 -46.39 8.76
CA LYS A 533 26.74 -46.28 9.34
C LYS A 533 26.79 -45.72 10.76
N VAL A 534 27.75 -46.13 11.59
CA VAL A 534 27.90 -45.59 12.97
C VAL A 534 28.20 -44.09 12.95
N ARG A 535 29.15 -43.63 12.12
CA ARG A 535 29.45 -42.20 11.97
C ARG A 535 28.25 -41.42 11.42
N LEU A 536 27.53 -42.02 10.48
CA LEU A 536 26.33 -41.43 9.91
C LEU A 536 25.21 -41.29 10.94
N GLN A 537 24.97 -42.31 11.76
CA GLN A 537 24.01 -42.28 12.85
C GLN A 537 24.33 -41.15 13.85
N GLN A 538 25.60 -41.00 14.23
CA GLN A 538 26.06 -39.92 15.11
C GLN A 538 25.84 -38.54 14.46
N ARG A 539 26.16 -38.40 13.17
CA ARG A 539 26.00 -37.14 12.42
C ARG A 539 24.53 -36.74 12.26
N LEU A 540 23.64 -37.71 12.11
CA LEU A 540 22.20 -37.53 12.02
C LEU A 540 21.53 -37.32 13.39
N ASP A 541 22.24 -37.59 14.48
CA ASP A 541 21.70 -37.57 15.85
C ASP A 541 20.42 -38.44 15.97
N MET A 542 20.47 -39.65 15.41
CA MET A 542 19.36 -40.61 15.43
C MET A 542 19.58 -41.72 16.46
N ASN A 543 18.51 -42.08 17.18
CA ASN A 543 18.53 -43.27 18.03
C ASN A 543 18.60 -44.56 17.20
N GLU A 544 19.07 -45.66 17.80
CA GLU A 544 19.27 -46.94 17.10
C GLU A 544 17.99 -47.46 16.45
N LYS A 545 16.85 -47.34 17.13
CA LYS A 545 15.54 -47.78 16.62
C LYS A 545 15.13 -47.05 15.35
N GLY A 546 15.29 -45.73 15.31
CA GLY A 546 14.99 -44.91 14.14
C GLY A 546 15.96 -45.17 13.01
N PHE A 547 17.26 -45.25 13.32
CA PHE A 547 18.30 -45.48 12.32
C PHE A 547 18.20 -46.87 11.66
N SER A 548 17.74 -47.90 12.39
CA SER A 548 17.53 -49.25 11.84
C SER A 548 16.51 -49.31 10.69
N LYS A 549 15.63 -48.30 10.58
CA LYS A 549 14.63 -48.20 9.49
C LYS A 549 15.19 -47.55 8.23
N VAL A 550 16.37 -46.92 8.30
CA VAL A 550 16.96 -46.19 7.18
C VAL A 550 17.53 -47.18 6.16
N LYS A 551 17.08 -47.06 4.91
CA LYS A 551 17.66 -47.80 3.79
C LYS A 551 18.64 -46.91 3.03
N PHE A 552 19.71 -47.49 2.53
CA PHE A 552 20.79 -46.76 1.86
C PHE A 552 20.87 -47.13 0.39
N ALA A 553 21.02 -46.13 -0.46
CA ALA A 553 21.16 -46.31 -1.90
C ALA A 553 22.16 -45.31 -2.50
N ILE A 554 22.67 -45.61 -3.69
CA ILE A 554 23.37 -44.63 -4.52
C ILE A 554 22.35 -43.98 -5.46
N ILE A 555 22.37 -42.64 -5.52
CA ILE A 555 21.56 -41.83 -6.41
C ILE A 555 22.48 -41.10 -7.37
N HIS A 556 22.33 -41.35 -8.67
CA HIS A 556 23.12 -40.68 -9.71
C HIS A 556 22.56 -39.28 -10.00
N GLY A 557 23.38 -38.24 -9.85
CA GLY A 557 22.96 -36.84 -9.80
C GLY A 557 22.37 -36.26 -11.09
N THR A 558 22.52 -36.93 -12.23
CA THR A 558 22.21 -36.40 -13.58
C THR A 558 20.80 -36.71 -14.09
N THR A 559 19.98 -37.45 -13.35
CA THR A 559 18.67 -37.92 -13.83
C THR A 559 17.51 -37.13 -13.24
N SER A 560 16.54 -36.75 -14.10
CA SER A 560 15.27 -36.10 -13.72
C SER A 560 14.37 -37.00 -12.85
N TYR A 561 14.71 -38.29 -12.74
CA TYR A 561 13.94 -39.32 -12.06
C TYR A 561 14.90 -40.07 -11.13
N ILE A 562 14.53 -40.20 -9.85
CA ILE A 562 15.37 -40.87 -8.85
C ILE A 562 15.39 -42.38 -9.16
N LYS A 563 16.56 -42.91 -9.56
CA LYS A 563 16.79 -44.35 -9.72
C LYS A 563 17.75 -44.83 -8.64
N PRO A 564 17.24 -45.22 -7.45
CA PRO A 564 18.10 -45.62 -6.34
C PRO A 564 18.69 -47.01 -6.60
N LYS A 565 20.01 -47.14 -6.39
CA LYS A 565 20.69 -48.44 -6.38
C LYS A 565 21.02 -48.84 -4.95
N TYR A 566 20.22 -49.73 -4.38
CA TYR A 566 20.41 -50.24 -3.02
C TYR A 566 21.68 -51.10 -2.90
N PHE A 567 22.14 -51.27 -1.67
CA PHE A 567 23.26 -52.14 -1.34
C PHE A 567 22.76 -53.53 -0.93
N ASP A 568 23.27 -54.57 -1.58
CA ASP A 568 22.88 -55.97 -1.33
C ASP A 568 23.70 -56.65 -0.21
N ASP A 569 24.84 -56.07 0.18
CA ASP A 569 25.76 -56.58 1.20
C ASP A 569 26.15 -55.46 2.18
N GLU A 570 26.19 -55.79 3.46
CA GLU A 570 26.56 -54.87 4.54
C GLU A 570 28.08 -54.74 4.74
N ASN A 571 28.87 -55.68 4.20
CA ASN A 571 30.34 -55.67 4.25
C ASN A 571 31.00 -54.90 3.10
N ILE A 572 30.23 -54.15 2.31
CA ILE A 572 30.79 -53.37 1.21
C ILE A 572 31.78 -52.31 1.72
N ILE A 573 32.80 -52.05 0.92
CA ILE A 573 33.72 -50.94 1.09
C ILE A 573 33.31 -49.85 0.08
N LEU A 574 32.80 -48.73 0.59
CA LEU A 574 32.26 -47.67 -0.28
C LEU A 574 33.33 -47.03 -1.17
N SER A 575 34.58 -46.94 -0.68
CA SER A 575 35.69 -46.33 -1.43
C SER A 575 36.09 -47.13 -2.68
N GLU A 576 35.78 -48.43 -2.73
CA GLU A 576 36.07 -49.32 -3.87
C GLU A 576 35.02 -49.23 -4.98
N LYS A 577 33.86 -48.60 -4.72
CA LYS A 577 32.84 -48.38 -5.75
C LYS A 577 33.23 -47.22 -6.68
N LYS A 578 33.00 -47.41 -7.98
CA LYS A 578 33.12 -46.33 -8.99
C LYS A 578 32.00 -45.31 -8.81
N LEU A 579 32.21 -44.35 -7.92
CA LEU A 579 31.29 -43.24 -7.64
C LEU A 579 31.82 -41.95 -8.29
N SER A 580 30.94 -41.28 -9.04
CA SER A 580 31.15 -39.93 -9.58
C SER A 580 31.04 -38.88 -8.47
N ASN A 581 31.59 -37.68 -8.70
CA ASN A 581 31.42 -36.54 -7.79
C ASN A 581 29.98 -35.97 -7.81
N ASP A 582 29.19 -36.36 -8.81
CA ASP A 582 27.76 -36.00 -8.92
C ASP A 582 26.84 -37.03 -8.26
N ASP A 583 27.37 -38.14 -7.78
CA ASP A 583 26.58 -39.17 -7.10
C ASP A 583 26.31 -38.76 -5.64
N TYR A 584 25.17 -39.19 -5.12
CA TYR A 584 24.74 -38.97 -3.76
C TYR A 584 24.54 -40.30 -3.03
N LEU A 585 24.88 -40.32 -1.74
CA LEU A 585 24.42 -41.36 -0.84
C LEU A 585 23.00 -40.99 -0.40
N GLY A 586 22.01 -41.73 -0.88
CA GLY A 586 20.61 -41.54 -0.57
C GLY A 586 20.20 -42.25 0.72
N LEU A 587 19.46 -41.54 1.56
CA LEU A 587 18.78 -42.06 2.75
C LEU A 587 17.29 -42.18 2.46
N ASP A 588 16.81 -43.41 2.35
CA ASP A 588 15.38 -43.73 2.21
C ASP A 588 14.78 -43.96 3.60
N TYR A 589 14.16 -42.91 4.14
CA TYR A 589 13.64 -42.87 5.51
C TYR A 589 12.52 -41.82 5.69
N THR A 590 11.26 -42.22 5.73
CA THR A 590 10.15 -41.30 6.05
C THR A 590 10.01 -41.12 7.57
N ASN A 591 9.94 -39.86 8.02
CA ASN A 591 9.53 -39.51 9.38
C ASN A 591 8.04 -39.09 9.38
N GLU A 592 7.34 -39.24 10.50
CA GLU A 592 5.90 -38.91 10.63
C GLU A 592 5.58 -37.45 10.23
N LEU A 593 6.52 -36.53 10.45
CA LEU A 593 6.41 -35.12 10.03
C LEU A 593 6.48 -34.94 8.50
N VAL A 594 7.27 -35.75 7.80
CA VAL A 594 7.42 -35.69 6.33
C VAL A 594 6.20 -36.32 5.65
N GLU A 595 5.60 -37.33 6.26
CA GLU A 595 4.33 -37.91 5.78
C GLU A 595 3.18 -36.88 5.82
N PHE A 596 3.15 -36.01 6.83
CA PHE A 596 2.15 -34.94 6.96
C PHE A 596 2.35 -33.82 5.92
N GLU A 597 3.59 -33.40 5.65
CA GLU A 597 3.88 -32.41 4.59
C GLU A 597 3.63 -32.96 3.18
N MET A 598 3.91 -34.24 2.95
CA MET A 598 3.66 -34.89 1.66
C MET A 598 2.16 -35.06 1.35
N GLN A 599 1.30 -35.23 2.37
CA GLN A 599 -0.16 -35.26 2.18
C GLN A 599 -0.72 -33.91 1.69
N ASN A 600 -0.11 -32.79 2.10
CA ASN A 600 -0.55 -31.45 1.70
C ASN A 600 -0.06 -31.03 0.31
N LEU A 601 0.92 -31.74 -0.28
CA LEU A 601 1.43 -31.51 -1.64
C LEU A 601 0.66 -32.29 -2.73
N LEU A 602 -0.23 -33.20 -2.32
CA LEU A 602 -1.06 -34.05 -3.20
C LEU A 602 -2.51 -33.55 -3.34
N ILE A 603 -2.82 -32.37 -2.77
CA ILE A 603 -4.06 -31.60 -2.96
C ILE A 603 -3.68 -30.32 -3.69
#